data_AF-A0A937ALF4-F1
#
_entry.id   AF-A0A937ALF4-F1
#
_cell.length_a   1.000
_cell.length_b   1.000
_cell.length_c   1.000
_cell.angle_alpha   90.00
_cell.angle_beta   90.00
_cell.angle_gamma   90.00
#
_symmetry.space_group_name_H-M   'P 1'
#
loop_
_entity.id
_entity.type
_entity.pdbx_description
1 polymer ?
#
loop_
_entity_poly.entity_id
_entity_poly.type
_entity_poly.pdbx_seq_one_letter_code
_entity_poly.pdbx_strand_id
1 'polypeptide(L)'
;MTTIRVHSGDIPIECLGRYTDLIAIDTETLGLIPRRDRLCVVQLSPGDGTADIIQISAGQKTAPNLVSMLSDKKREKIFHYGRFDVAVLLHTFGVIVEPIFCTKIASRLVRTYTNYHGLKDNLKEMLGVDISKSQQSSQWDAECLSSAQLEYAASDVLYLHALRKKLMDRLERMERLDLALSCFNFLIHRAELDLLGWDNVDIFAH
;
A
#
# COMPACT_ATOMS: atom_id res chain seq x y z
N MET A 1 5.82 -21.17 7.50
CA MET A 1 4.68 -20.37 7.97
C MET A 1 5.12 -18.93 7.98
N THR A 2 4.31 -18.04 7.41
CA THR A 2 4.54 -16.59 7.47
C THR A 2 4.47 -16.12 8.91
N THR A 3 5.44 -15.34 9.36
CA THR A 3 5.36 -14.70 10.69
C THR A 3 4.58 -13.41 10.58
N ILE A 4 3.45 -13.33 11.29
CA ILE A 4 2.60 -12.14 11.38
C ILE A 4 2.74 -11.56 12.78
N ARG A 5 3.09 -10.27 12.88
CA ARG A 5 3.18 -9.52 14.14
C ARG A 5 2.01 -8.55 14.19
N VAL A 6 1.21 -8.60 15.24
CA VAL A 6 0.01 -7.76 15.37
C VAL A 6 0.25 -6.70 16.43
N HIS A 7 -0.10 -5.47 16.10
CA HIS A 7 0.10 -4.28 16.92
C HIS A 7 -1.21 -3.49 17.07
N SER A 8 -1.33 -2.71 18.13
CA SER A 8 -2.47 -1.84 18.37
C SER A 8 -2.01 -0.38 18.35
N GLY A 9 -2.65 0.43 17.50
CA GLY A 9 -2.43 1.86 17.36
C GLY A 9 -1.19 2.21 16.53
N ASP A 10 -0.02 1.69 16.87
CA ASP A 10 1.24 2.04 16.19
C ASP A 10 2.19 0.84 16.15
N ILE A 11 3.19 0.89 15.26
CA ILE A 11 4.27 -0.08 15.25
C ILE A 11 5.24 0.19 16.43
N PRO A 12 5.64 -0.83 17.21
CA PRO A 12 6.59 -0.65 18.30
C PRO A 12 7.97 -0.18 17.81
N ILE A 13 8.67 0.60 18.63
CA ILE A 13 9.97 1.20 18.27
C ILE A 13 11.02 0.12 17.96
N GLU A 14 10.98 -1.00 18.67
CA GLU A 14 11.85 -2.16 18.51
C GLU A 14 11.62 -2.90 17.19
N CYS A 15 10.48 -2.70 16.53
CA CYS A 15 10.20 -3.25 15.22
C CYS A 15 10.82 -2.42 14.08
N LEU A 16 11.07 -1.12 14.29
CA LEU A 16 11.56 -0.21 13.25
C LEU A 16 12.86 -0.65 12.60
N GLY A 17 13.76 -1.28 13.38
CA GLY A 17 15.05 -1.76 12.88
C GLY A 17 14.96 -2.85 11.80
N ARG A 18 13.77 -3.44 11.56
CA ARG A 18 13.54 -4.38 10.46
C ARG A 18 13.38 -3.70 9.11
N TYR A 19 13.07 -2.41 9.10
CA TYR A 19 12.75 -1.63 7.91
C TYR A 19 13.92 -0.72 7.54
N THR A 20 15.01 -1.33 7.05
CA THR A 20 16.25 -0.64 6.69
C THR A 20 16.19 0.06 5.34
N ASP A 21 15.43 -0.49 4.39
CA ASP A 21 15.41 -0.03 3.00
C ASP A 21 13.97 0.27 2.53
N LEU A 22 13.34 -0.65 1.81
CA LEU A 22 12.01 -0.47 1.25
C LEU A 22 10.93 -0.95 2.22
N ILE A 23 9.79 -0.28 2.21
CA ILE A 23 8.65 -0.60 3.08
C ILE A 23 7.48 -0.98 2.17
N ALA A 24 7.10 -2.26 2.15
CA ALA A 24 5.83 -2.66 1.52
C ALA A 24 4.69 -2.29 2.46
N ILE A 25 3.62 -1.72 1.91
CA ILE A 25 2.50 -1.20 2.68
C ILE A 25 1.19 -1.33 1.92
N ASP A 26 0.13 -1.60 2.67
CA ASP A 26 -1.26 -1.54 2.22
C ASP A 26 -2.16 -1.15 3.41
N THR A 27 -3.43 -0.80 3.15
CA THR A 27 -4.39 -0.44 4.21
C THR A 27 -5.74 -1.10 4.06
N GLU A 28 -6.38 -1.40 5.18
CA GLU A 28 -7.78 -1.83 5.22
C GLU A 28 -8.65 -0.75 5.87
N THR A 29 -9.84 -0.58 5.32
CA THR A 29 -10.81 0.46 5.69
C THR A 29 -12.21 -0.13 5.73
N LEU A 30 -13.17 0.64 6.24
CA LEU A 30 -14.59 0.25 6.18
C LEU A 30 -15.19 0.32 4.75
N GLY A 31 -14.45 0.85 3.78
CA GLY A 31 -14.95 1.14 2.45
C GLY A 31 -14.09 2.17 1.72
N LEU A 32 -14.52 2.54 0.52
CA LEU A 32 -13.66 3.26 -0.43
C LEU A 32 -13.76 4.79 -0.35
N ILE A 33 -14.47 5.36 0.63
CA ILE A 33 -14.62 6.81 0.79
C ILE A 33 -13.85 7.28 2.03
N PRO A 34 -12.62 7.82 1.91
CA PRO A 34 -11.77 8.12 3.08
C PRO A 34 -12.41 9.02 4.14
N ARG A 35 -13.32 9.92 3.73
CA ARG A 35 -14.03 10.86 4.61
C ARG A 35 -15.17 10.22 5.41
N ARG A 36 -15.66 9.05 4.99
CA ARG A 36 -16.77 8.30 5.62
C ARG A 36 -16.26 7.03 6.27
N ASP A 37 -15.39 6.32 5.56
CA ASP A 37 -14.92 4.99 5.86
C ASP A 37 -13.52 5.08 6.50
N ARG A 38 -13.47 4.86 7.81
CA ARG A 38 -12.23 5.05 8.59
C ARG A 38 -11.13 4.05 8.18
N LEU A 39 -9.88 4.45 8.40
CA LEU A 39 -8.74 3.54 8.48
C LEU A 39 -8.94 2.54 9.63
N CYS A 40 -8.76 1.27 9.33
CA CYS A 40 -8.89 0.17 10.28
C CYS A 40 -7.56 -0.57 10.51
N VAL A 41 -6.80 -0.82 9.44
CA VAL A 41 -5.55 -1.57 9.51
C VAL A 41 -4.51 -0.92 8.62
N VAL A 42 -3.26 -0.90 9.09
CA VAL A 42 -2.08 -0.65 8.26
C VAL A 42 -1.21 -1.89 8.32
N GLN A 43 -0.93 -2.48 7.16
CA GLN A 43 -0.06 -3.65 7.04
C GLN A 43 1.27 -3.23 6.43
N LEU A 44 2.37 -3.73 6.99
CA LEU A 44 3.73 -3.44 6.56
C LEU A 44 4.51 -4.76 6.36
N SER A 45 5.45 -4.77 5.41
CA SER A 45 6.46 -5.82 5.33
C SER A 45 7.83 -5.25 4.98
N PRO A 46 8.92 -5.74 5.59
CA PRO A 46 10.29 -5.40 5.18
C PRO A 46 10.77 -6.26 3.99
N GLY A 47 9.94 -7.18 3.48
CA GLY A 47 10.28 -8.05 2.34
C GLY A 47 11.02 -9.34 2.71
N ASP A 48 11.04 -9.71 4.01
CA ASP A 48 11.73 -10.89 4.55
C ASP A 48 10.81 -12.12 4.72
N GLY A 49 9.59 -12.07 4.17
CA GLY A 49 8.58 -13.11 4.36
C GLY A 49 7.77 -12.96 5.66
N THR A 50 7.90 -11.83 6.35
CA THR A 50 7.11 -11.49 7.54
C THR A 50 6.33 -10.19 7.37
N ALA A 51 5.30 -9.98 8.19
CA ALA A 51 4.47 -8.78 8.15
C ALA A 51 4.16 -8.24 9.55
N ASP A 52 4.01 -6.92 9.64
CA ASP A 52 3.49 -6.19 10.79
C ASP A 52 2.09 -5.68 10.45
N ILE A 53 1.08 -6.02 11.26
CA ILE A 53 -0.33 -5.65 11.07
C ILE A 53 -0.72 -4.74 12.23
N ILE A 54 -1.04 -3.48 11.95
CA ILE A 54 -1.30 -2.45 12.94
C ILE A 54 -2.80 -2.13 12.91
N GLN A 55 -3.55 -2.53 13.94
CA GLN A 55 -4.96 -2.16 14.08
C GLN A 55 -5.09 -0.71 14.56
N ILE A 56 -5.81 0.12 13.81
CA ILE A 56 -6.03 1.53 14.09
C ILE A 56 -7.39 1.72 14.77
N SER A 57 -7.39 2.36 15.93
CA SER A 57 -8.62 2.61 16.70
C SER A 57 -9.51 3.67 16.03
N ALA A 58 -10.82 3.58 16.25
CA ALA A 58 -11.75 4.59 15.77
C ALA A 58 -11.39 5.98 16.33
N GLY A 59 -11.32 6.99 15.46
CA GLY A 59 -10.95 8.36 15.83
C GLY A 59 -9.46 8.58 16.09
N GLN A 60 -8.60 7.57 15.95
CA GLN A 60 -7.16 7.73 16.14
C GLN A 60 -6.56 8.66 15.07
N LYS A 61 -5.76 9.64 15.50
CA LYS A 61 -5.12 10.65 14.64
C LYS A 61 -3.60 10.67 14.72
N THR A 62 -3.00 9.81 15.54
CA THR A 62 -1.55 9.74 15.75
C THR A 62 -1.06 8.31 15.72
N ALA A 63 0.04 8.07 15.03
CA ALA A 63 0.84 6.84 15.06
C ALA A 63 2.30 7.24 14.79
N PRO A 64 3.01 7.83 15.77
CA PRO A 64 4.29 8.51 15.55
C PRO A 64 5.36 7.66 14.86
N ASN A 65 5.49 6.38 15.22
CA ASN A 65 6.49 5.50 14.65
C ASN A 65 6.15 5.18 13.20
N LEU A 66 4.90 4.80 12.92
CA LEU A 66 4.41 4.60 11.55
C LEU A 66 4.58 5.88 10.70
N VAL A 67 4.14 7.03 11.21
CA VAL A 67 4.26 8.32 10.50
C VAL A 67 5.71 8.66 10.20
N SER A 68 6.64 8.39 11.12
CA SER A 68 8.07 8.58 10.89
C SER A 68 8.61 7.70 9.75
N MET A 69 8.12 6.46 9.62
CA MET A 69 8.49 5.57 8.52
C MET A 69 7.91 6.06 7.18
N LEU A 70 6.64 6.48 7.19
CA LEU A 70 5.93 6.93 5.99
C LEU A 70 6.50 8.23 5.40
N SER A 71 6.97 9.14 6.25
CA SER A 71 7.57 10.41 5.84
C SER A 71 9.08 10.34 5.59
N ASP A 72 9.73 9.20 5.88
CA ASP A 72 11.17 9.06 5.66
C ASP A 72 11.51 8.98 4.18
N LYS A 73 12.13 10.06 3.67
CA LYS A 73 12.54 10.19 2.28
C LYS A 73 13.63 9.20 1.84
N LYS A 74 14.33 8.55 2.77
CA LYS A 74 15.37 7.56 2.47
C LYS A 74 14.79 6.18 2.15
N ARG A 75 13.54 5.93 2.56
CA ARG A 75 12.91 4.61 2.49
C ARG A 75 11.67 4.69 1.59
N GLU A 76 11.71 4.04 0.44
CA GLU A 76 10.58 4.06 -0.50
C GLU A 76 9.44 3.15 -0.02
N LYS A 77 8.21 3.65 -0.13
CA LYS A 77 6.99 2.92 0.23
C LYS A 77 6.39 2.26 -1.01
N ILE A 78 6.25 0.94 -0.99
CA ILE A 78 5.73 0.15 -2.10
C ILE A 78 4.26 -0.16 -1.84
N PHE A 79 3.39 0.32 -2.72
CA PHE A 79 1.95 0.04 -2.68
C PHE A 79 1.52 -0.73 -3.93
N HIS A 80 0.36 -1.39 -3.84
CA HIS A 80 -0.43 -1.74 -5.01
C HIS A 80 -1.68 -0.87 -5.09
N TYR A 81 -1.69 0.09 -6.01
CA TYR A 81 -2.73 1.14 -6.11
C TYR A 81 -2.71 2.18 -4.97
N GLY A 82 -1.51 2.65 -4.59
CA GLY A 82 -1.35 3.61 -3.49
C GLY A 82 -2.09 4.94 -3.60
N ARG A 83 -2.79 5.25 -4.71
CA ARG A 83 -3.70 6.41 -4.82
C ARG A 83 -4.69 6.45 -3.64
N PHE A 84 -5.27 5.31 -3.31
CA PHE A 84 -6.26 5.18 -2.23
C PHE A 84 -5.58 5.26 -0.86
N ASP A 85 -4.58 4.42 -0.60
CA ASP A 85 -3.93 4.31 0.71
C ASP A 85 -3.27 5.62 1.12
N VAL A 86 -2.61 6.30 0.18
CA VAL A 86 -1.99 7.60 0.44
C VAL A 86 -3.04 8.64 0.83
N ALA A 87 -4.22 8.63 0.19
CA ALA A 87 -5.33 9.52 0.57
C ALA A 87 -5.86 9.19 1.97
N VAL A 88 -6.01 7.90 2.31
CA VAL A 88 -6.47 7.46 3.64
C VAL A 88 -5.46 7.82 4.73
N LEU A 89 -4.17 7.60 4.50
CA LEU A 89 -3.10 7.93 5.44
C LEU A 89 -2.97 9.45 5.64
N LEU A 90 -3.05 10.24 4.56
CA LEU A 90 -3.09 11.70 4.62
C LEU A 90 -4.32 12.19 5.39
N HIS A 91 -5.51 11.64 5.11
CA HIS A 91 -6.74 12.01 5.81
C HIS A 91 -6.71 11.66 7.31
N THR A 92 -6.11 10.51 7.65
CA THR A 92 -6.10 10.00 9.02
C THR A 92 -5.03 10.64 9.89
N PHE A 93 -3.79 10.72 9.39
CA PHE A 93 -2.63 11.14 10.17
C PHE A 93 -2.01 12.47 9.71
N GLY A 94 -2.47 13.04 8.60
CA GLY A 94 -1.86 14.25 8.01
C GLY A 94 -0.46 14.00 7.43
N VAL A 95 -0.07 12.74 7.21
CA VAL A 95 1.27 12.37 6.76
C VAL A 95 1.41 12.51 5.25
N ILE A 96 2.51 13.12 4.82
CA ILE A 96 2.96 13.12 3.42
C ILE A 96 3.83 11.88 3.21
N VAL A 97 3.33 10.92 2.43
CA VAL A 97 4.05 9.68 2.14
C VAL A 97 4.98 9.91 0.96
N GLU A 98 6.29 9.82 1.17
CA GLU A 98 7.29 9.99 0.10
C GLU A 98 8.65 9.34 0.46
N PRO A 99 9.38 8.75 -0.50
CA PRO A 99 8.98 8.46 -1.88
C PRO A 99 8.07 7.22 -1.98
N ILE A 100 7.35 7.09 -3.09
CA ILE A 100 6.39 6.00 -3.33
C ILE A 100 6.80 5.22 -4.59
N PHE A 101 6.56 3.90 -4.58
CA PHE A 101 6.46 3.09 -5.79
C PHE A 101 5.08 2.44 -5.84
N CYS A 102 4.34 2.65 -6.93
CA CYS A 102 3.02 2.04 -7.12
C CYS A 102 3.06 0.93 -8.18
N THR A 103 2.98 -0.32 -7.71
CA THR A 103 3.04 -1.49 -8.60
C THR A 103 1.89 -1.55 -9.61
N LYS A 104 0.71 -0.99 -9.30
CA LYS A 104 -0.40 -0.92 -10.26
C LYS A 104 -0.15 0.08 -11.40
N ILE A 105 0.43 1.24 -11.09
CA ILE A 105 0.87 2.20 -12.13
C ILE A 105 1.95 1.55 -13.00
N ALA A 106 2.98 0.98 -12.38
CA ALA A 106 4.05 0.29 -13.11
C ALA A 106 3.49 -0.84 -14.00
N SER A 107 2.56 -1.65 -13.47
CA SER A 107 1.87 -2.71 -14.21
C SER A 107 1.14 -2.16 -15.44
N ARG A 108 0.38 -1.07 -15.32
CA ARG A 108 -0.32 -0.45 -16.47
C ARG A 108 0.65 0.08 -17.52
N LEU A 109 1.81 0.57 -17.10
CA LEU A 109 2.83 1.07 -18.02
C LEU A 109 3.59 -0.04 -18.75
N VAL A 110 3.68 -1.27 -18.25
CA VAL A 110 4.55 -2.31 -18.85
C VAL A 110 3.84 -3.60 -19.26
N ARG A 111 2.71 -3.94 -18.65
CA ARG A 111 1.90 -5.12 -18.99
C ARG A 111 0.81 -4.72 -19.99
N THR A 112 1.18 -4.06 -21.08
CA THR A 112 0.25 -3.43 -22.03
C THR A 112 -0.52 -4.42 -22.93
N TYR A 113 -0.24 -5.72 -22.81
CA TYR A 113 -0.96 -6.80 -23.50
C TYR A 113 -2.16 -7.33 -22.71
N THR A 114 -2.49 -6.73 -21.57
CA THR A 114 -3.57 -7.17 -20.70
C THR A 114 -4.26 -5.98 -20.03
N ASN A 115 -5.52 -6.18 -19.64
CA ASN A 115 -6.29 -5.23 -18.82
C ASN A 115 -6.32 -5.63 -17.33
N TYR A 116 -5.74 -6.79 -16.98
CA TYR A 116 -5.76 -7.34 -15.63
C TYR A 116 -4.57 -6.82 -14.80
N HIS A 117 -4.78 -5.67 -14.14
CA HIS A 117 -3.74 -5.01 -13.33
C HIS A 117 -3.98 -5.10 -11.81
N GLY A 118 -4.86 -5.98 -11.33
CA GLY A 118 -5.03 -6.22 -9.91
C GLY A 118 -3.81 -6.94 -9.29
N LEU A 119 -3.67 -6.87 -7.97
CA LEU A 119 -2.53 -7.47 -7.25
C LEU A 119 -2.43 -8.97 -7.53
N LYS A 120 -3.53 -9.71 -7.30
CA LYS A 120 -3.62 -11.15 -7.57
C LYS A 120 -3.12 -11.54 -8.98
N ASP A 121 -3.57 -10.83 -10.01
CA ASP A 121 -3.19 -11.14 -11.41
C ASP A 121 -1.70 -10.87 -11.65
N ASN A 122 -1.18 -9.78 -11.09
CA ASN A 122 0.24 -9.46 -11.17
C ASN A 122 1.10 -10.49 -10.44
N LEU A 123 0.72 -10.88 -9.21
CA LEU A 123 1.47 -11.88 -8.44
C LEU A 123 1.47 -13.24 -9.16
N LYS A 124 0.34 -13.64 -9.73
CA LYS A 124 0.22 -14.90 -10.47
C LYS A 124 1.12 -14.92 -11.70
N GLU A 125 1.05 -13.88 -12.53
CA GLU A 125 1.82 -13.84 -13.77
C GLU A 125 3.31 -13.61 -13.53
N MET A 126 3.65 -12.67 -12.64
CA MET A 126 5.03 -12.19 -12.49
C MET A 126 5.86 -13.06 -11.55
N LEU A 127 5.21 -13.71 -10.58
CA LEU A 127 5.87 -14.46 -9.50
C LEU A 127 5.37 -15.90 -9.36
N GLY A 128 4.30 -16.30 -10.07
CA GLY A 128 3.68 -17.62 -9.91
C GLY A 128 2.92 -17.78 -8.58
N VAL A 129 2.70 -16.69 -7.84
CA VAL A 129 2.08 -16.71 -6.50
C VAL A 129 0.57 -16.55 -6.63
N ASP A 130 -0.19 -17.35 -5.88
CA ASP A 130 -1.64 -17.22 -5.76
C ASP A 130 -2.00 -16.64 -4.40
N ILE A 131 -2.92 -15.68 -4.37
CA ILE A 131 -3.45 -15.08 -3.15
C ILE A 131 -4.98 -15.14 -3.18
N SER A 132 -5.57 -15.32 -2.00
CA SER A 132 -7.02 -15.27 -1.83
C SER A 132 -7.49 -13.82 -1.76
N LYS A 133 -8.70 -13.54 -2.28
CA LYS A 133 -9.40 -12.26 -2.10
C LYS A 133 -10.59 -12.35 -1.12
N SER A 134 -10.73 -13.48 -0.43
CA SER A 134 -11.94 -13.79 0.34
C SER A 134 -12.23 -12.82 1.49
N GLN A 135 -11.21 -12.15 2.03
CA GLN A 135 -11.35 -11.22 3.16
C GLN A 135 -11.33 -9.75 2.76
N GLN A 136 -11.25 -9.44 1.45
CA GLN A 136 -11.27 -8.06 0.95
C GLN A 136 -12.52 -7.30 1.41
N SER A 137 -13.68 -7.96 1.37
CA SER A 137 -14.95 -7.42 1.85
C SER A 137 -15.34 -8.05 3.19
N SER A 138 -14.53 -7.79 4.23
CA SER A 138 -14.77 -8.26 5.60
C SER A 138 -14.95 -7.10 6.58
N GLN A 139 -15.35 -7.40 7.81
CA GLN A 139 -15.50 -6.40 8.86
C GLN A 139 -14.13 -6.04 9.45
N TRP A 140 -13.49 -5.02 8.88
CA TRP A 140 -12.14 -4.58 9.28
C TRP A 140 -12.09 -3.77 10.57
N ASP A 141 -13.23 -3.29 11.08
CA ASP A 141 -13.33 -2.57 12.36
C ASP A 141 -13.54 -3.48 13.58
N ALA A 142 -13.45 -4.79 13.42
CA ALA A 142 -13.58 -5.76 14.51
C ALA A 142 -12.54 -5.52 15.62
N GLU A 143 -12.94 -5.75 16.88
CA GLU A 143 -12.05 -5.64 18.05
C GLU A 143 -10.82 -6.55 17.89
N CYS A 144 -11.06 -7.79 17.48
CA CYS A 144 -10.03 -8.77 17.17
C CYS A 144 -10.17 -9.22 15.71
N LEU A 145 -9.11 -9.05 14.92
CA LEU A 145 -9.06 -9.60 13.57
C LEU A 145 -8.99 -11.12 13.60
N SER A 146 -9.74 -11.77 12.72
CA SER A 146 -9.67 -13.22 12.55
C SER A 146 -8.34 -13.64 11.91
N SER A 147 -7.94 -14.91 12.10
CA SER A 147 -6.73 -15.45 11.45
C SER A 147 -6.77 -15.30 9.93
N ALA A 148 -7.95 -15.46 9.31
CA ALA A 148 -8.11 -15.28 7.87
C ALA A 148 -7.87 -13.83 7.43
N GLN A 149 -8.33 -12.85 8.21
CA GLN A 149 -8.07 -11.42 7.94
C GLN A 149 -6.58 -11.09 8.09
N LEU A 150 -5.93 -11.62 9.13
CA LEU A 150 -4.49 -11.43 9.34
C LEU A 150 -3.67 -12.03 8.19
N GLU A 151 -4.00 -13.25 7.76
CA GLU A 151 -3.36 -13.91 6.62
C GLU A 151 -3.56 -13.13 5.32
N TYR A 152 -4.79 -12.65 5.07
CA TYR A 152 -5.10 -11.80 3.92
C TYR A 152 -4.26 -10.52 3.93
N ALA A 153 -4.32 -9.73 5.00
CA ALA A 153 -3.62 -8.45 5.11
C ALA A 153 -2.09 -8.63 4.99
N ALA A 154 -1.54 -9.70 5.56
CA ALA A 154 -0.12 -10.03 5.37
C ALA A 154 0.18 -10.36 3.89
N SER A 155 -0.65 -11.18 3.25
CA SER A 155 -0.43 -11.60 1.86
C SER A 155 -0.41 -10.45 0.84
N ASP A 156 -1.11 -9.35 1.13
CA ASP A 156 -1.16 -8.17 0.26
C ASP A 156 0.16 -7.36 0.27
N VAL A 157 1.00 -7.49 1.30
CA VAL A 157 2.29 -6.79 1.41
C VAL A 157 3.52 -7.67 1.22
N LEU A 158 3.45 -8.96 1.53
CA LEU A 158 4.62 -9.88 1.54
C LEU A 158 5.38 -9.95 0.21
N TYR A 159 4.67 -9.79 -0.90
CA TYR A 159 5.22 -10.01 -2.24
C TYR A 159 5.53 -8.71 -2.98
N LEU A 160 5.27 -7.54 -2.39
CA LEU A 160 5.39 -6.26 -3.09
C LEU A 160 6.84 -5.91 -3.44
N HIS A 161 7.84 -6.28 -2.62
CA HIS A 161 9.26 -6.11 -2.96
C HIS A 161 9.65 -6.90 -4.21
N ALA A 162 9.25 -8.18 -4.26
CA ALA A 162 9.53 -9.05 -5.41
C ALA A 162 8.80 -8.58 -6.67
N LEU A 163 7.54 -8.16 -6.53
CA LEU A 163 6.74 -7.62 -7.63
C LEU A 163 7.34 -6.31 -8.15
N ARG A 164 7.73 -5.39 -7.26
CA ARG A 164 8.42 -4.15 -7.60
C ARG A 164 9.67 -4.45 -8.42
N LYS A 165 10.54 -5.35 -7.96
CA LYS A 165 11.77 -5.72 -8.68
C LYS A 165 11.47 -6.14 -10.12
N LYS A 166 10.52 -7.07 -10.31
CA LYS A 166 10.13 -7.54 -11.65
C LYS A 166 9.53 -6.45 -12.54
N LEU A 167 8.78 -5.51 -11.95
CA LEU A 167 8.19 -4.39 -12.70
C LEU A 167 9.23 -3.31 -13.02
N MET A 168 10.20 -3.07 -12.14
CA MET A 168 11.34 -2.18 -12.39
C MET A 168 12.15 -2.67 -13.59
N ASP A 169 12.53 -3.96 -13.61
CA ASP A 169 13.25 -4.58 -14.73
C ASP A 169 12.48 -4.45 -16.06
N ARG A 170 11.14 -4.38 -16.03
CA ARG A 170 10.33 -4.17 -17.22
C ARG A 170 10.22 -2.70 -17.61
N LEU A 171 10.10 -1.80 -16.63
CA LEU A 171 10.09 -0.35 -16.86
C LEU A 171 11.39 0.10 -17.54
N GLU A 172 12.53 -0.39 -17.07
CA GLU A 172 13.84 -0.12 -17.67
C GLU A 172 13.94 -0.68 -19.09
N ARG A 173 13.63 -1.96 -19.29
CA ARG A 173 13.69 -2.59 -20.63
C ARG A 173 12.76 -1.97 -21.66
N MET A 174 11.66 -1.35 -21.21
CA MET A 174 10.70 -0.68 -22.09
C MET A 174 10.92 0.83 -22.18
N GLU A 175 11.98 1.36 -21.56
CA GLU A 175 12.32 2.80 -21.54
C GLU A 175 11.18 3.68 -20.99
N ARG A 176 10.48 3.17 -19.97
CA ARG A 176 9.32 3.85 -19.34
C ARG A 176 9.57 4.22 -17.88
N LEU A 177 10.81 4.06 -17.39
CA LEU A 177 11.15 4.32 -15.99
C LEU A 177 10.92 5.79 -15.62
N ASP A 178 11.42 6.75 -16.40
CA ASP A 178 11.30 8.18 -16.09
C ASP A 178 9.84 8.63 -16.02
N LEU A 179 9.00 8.10 -16.91
CA LEU A 179 7.56 8.34 -16.89
C LEU A 179 6.93 7.76 -15.61
N ALA A 180 7.29 6.53 -15.23
CA ALA A 180 6.79 5.92 -14.01
C ALA A 180 7.21 6.71 -12.76
N LEU A 181 8.47 7.17 -12.68
CA LEU A 181 8.96 8.03 -11.60
C LEU A 181 8.16 9.34 -11.50
N SER A 182 7.86 9.96 -12.64
CA SER A 182 7.01 11.16 -12.69
C SER A 182 5.59 10.89 -12.18
N CYS A 183 4.99 9.75 -12.57
CA CYS A 183 3.69 9.33 -12.04
C CYS A 183 3.72 9.05 -10.54
N PHE A 184 4.79 8.43 -10.03
CA PHE A 184 4.92 8.14 -8.60
C PHE A 184 5.04 9.41 -7.77
N ASN A 185 5.83 10.38 -8.23
CA ASN A 185 5.99 11.68 -7.57
C ASN A 185 4.67 12.47 -7.56
N PHE A 186 3.86 12.38 -8.62
CA PHE A 186 2.55 13.03 -8.67
C PHE A 186 1.49 12.34 -7.78
N LEU A 187 1.71 11.11 -7.33
CA LEU A 187 0.69 10.30 -6.68
C LEU A 187 0.14 10.91 -5.40
N ILE A 188 0.98 11.60 -4.61
CA ILE A 188 0.54 12.32 -3.40
C ILE A 188 -0.43 13.46 -3.74
N HIS A 189 -0.15 14.22 -4.79
CA HIS A 189 -1.05 15.29 -5.24
C HIS A 189 -2.34 14.74 -5.84
N ARG A 190 -2.27 13.61 -6.56
CA ARG A 190 -3.47 12.91 -7.03
C ARG A 190 -4.36 12.47 -5.85
N ALA A 191 -3.78 11.96 -4.79
CA ALA A 191 -4.50 11.58 -3.57
C ALA A 191 -5.10 12.81 -2.85
N GLU A 192 -4.37 13.92 -2.79
CA GLU A 192 -4.88 15.20 -2.23
C GLU A 192 -6.07 15.74 -3.04
N LEU A 193 -5.98 15.72 -4.37
CA LEU A 193 -7.08 16.09 -5.26
C LEU A 193 -8.32 15.22 -5.03
N ASP A 194 -8.16 13.92 -4.80
CA ASP A 194 -9.27 13.03 -4.49
C ASP A 194 -9.97 13.44 -3.19
N LEU A 195 -9.18 13.72 -2.15
CA LEU A 195 -9.74 14.22 -0.90
C LEU A 195 -10.50 15.53 -1.13
N LEU A 196 -9.99 16.45 -1.94
CA LEU A 196 -10.64 17.73 -2.23
C LEU A 196 -11.88 17.64 -3.15
N GLY A 197 -12.23 16.44 -3.63
CA GLY A 197 -13.46 16.18 -4.38
C GLY A 197 -13.28 16.03 -5.90
N TRP A 198 -12.06 15.86 -6.38
CA TRP A 198 -11.76 15.54 -7.79
C TRP A 198 -11.57 14.03 -8.03
N ASP A 199 -12.07 13.16 -7.15
CA ASP A 199 -11.83 11.71 -7.17
C ASP A 199 -12.32 11.01 -8.46
N ASN A 200 -13.41 11.51 -9.05
CA ASN A 200 -13.98 10.99 -10.30
C ASN A 200 -13.61 11.82 -11.54
N VAL A 201 -12.67 12.76 -11.40
CA VAL A 201 -12.25 13.68 -12.47
C VAL A 201 -10.76 13.53 -12.71
N ASP A 202 -10.38 13.28 -13.96
CA ASP A 202 -8.99 13.46 -14.36
C ASP A 202 -8.72 14.96 -14.49
N ILE A 203 -7.87 15.50 -13.64
CA ILE A 203 -7.56 16.94 -13.58
C ILE A 203 -6.87 17.44 -14.87
N PHE A 204 -6.35 16.52 -15.68
CA PHE A 204 -5.74 16.82 -16.97
C PHE A 204 -6.72 16.74 -18.14
N ALA A 205 -7.97 16.30 -17.91
CA ALA A 205 -9.02 16.25 -18.93
C ALA A 205 -9.73 17.61 -19.09
N HIS A 206 -10.39 17.79 -20.25
CA HIS A 206 -11.22 18.96 -20.56
C HIS A 206 -12.56 18.98 -19.82
#